data_AF-A0A8S2U9I4-F1
#
_entry.id   AF-A0A8S2U9I4-F1
#
_cell.length_a   1.000
_cell.length_b   1.000
_cell.length_c   1.000
_cell.angle_alpha   90.00
_cell.angle_beta   90.00
_cell.angle_gamma   90.00
#
_symmetry.space_group_name_H-M   'P 1'
#
loop_
_entity.id
_entity.type
_entity.pdbx_description
1 polymer ?
#
loop_
_entity_poly.entity_id
_entity_poly.type
_entity_poly.pdbx_seq_one_letter_code
_entity_poly.pdbx_strand_id
1 'polypeptide(L)'
;PMPTYLIYVDTHSDFWRMIYQFNVRIIVMVKPVKEPGQPPVQYWPLNAQDERTYGLYHIKFVQIHTENEYFRVTELELTKTSNPNVPYTVYHCHYLKWRDCDVPDDIDSMINFINEVQKYPNDSSVPKVIHCNSGVGRAGTYALMEYCIKIYDEEKRLCDIEKTLKNFRQQRMSSVQMPEQYIYAYHLLRQYINDNPCR
;
A
#
# COMPACT_ATOMS: atom_id res chain seq x y z
N PRO A 1 1.87 7.95 7.65
CA PRO A 1 2.13 6.60 7.06
C PRO A 1 3.45 6.05 7.58
N MET A 2 3.45 4.85 8.17
CA MET A 2 4.68 4.17 8.60
C MET A 2 5.14 3.26 7.46
N PRO A 3 6.16 3.64 6.68
CA PRO A 3 6.73 2.76 5.66
C PRO A 3 7.49 1.61 6.34
N THR A 4 6.84 0.45 6.40
CA THR A 4 7.41 -0.77 6.96
C THR A 4 8.14 -1.57 5.87
N TYR A 5 9.31 -2.11 6.24
CA TYR A 5 9.95 -3.17 5.45
C TYR A 5 9.03 -4.37 5.39
N LEU A 6 9.16 -5.18 4.32
CA LEU A 6 9.13 -6.65 4.25
C LEU A 6 9.08 -6.99 2.74
N ILE A 7 9.63 -8.09 2.21
CA ILE A 7 9.44 -9.48 2.67
C ILE A 7 10.55 -10.39 2.08
N TYR A 8 11.31 -11.08 2.95
CA TYR A 8 11.86 -12.42 2.68
C TYR A 8 10.91 -13.46 3.32
N VAL A 9 10.82 -14.68 2.78
CA VAL A 9 9.83 -15.70 3.18
C VAL A 9 9.82 -16.01 4.70
N ASP A 10 10.98 -15.86 5.36
CA ASP A 10 11.13 -16.08 6.81
C ASP A 10 10.47 -15.03 7.72
N THR A 11 9.82 -14.02 7.15
CA THR A 11 9.34 -12.85 7.91
C THR A 11 7.82 -12.66 7.89
N HIS A 12 7.07 -13.56 7.26
CA HIS A 12 5.60 -13.47 7.18
C HIS A 12 4.91 -13.48 8.55
N SER A 13 5.43 -14.24 9.52
CA SER A 13 4.88 -14.24 10.88
C SER A 13 5.10 -12.90 11.58
N ASP A 14 6.26 -12.29 11.40
CA ASP A 14 6.56 -10.95 11.92
C ASP A 14 5.70 -9.87 11.26
N PHE A 15 5.45 -9.99 9.95
CA PHE A 15 4.54 -9.12 9.23
C PHE A 15 3.15 -9.11 9.89
N TRP A 16 2.51 -10.28 10.02
CA TRP A 16 1.17 -10.37 10.59
C TRP A 16 1.13 -10.03 12.08
N ARG A 17 2.21 -10.29 12.82
CA ARG A 17 2.38 -9.80 14.19
C ARG A 17 2.31 -8.28 14.26
N MET A 18 3.03 -7.59 13.38
CA MET A 18 3.03 -6.13 13.30
C MET A 18 1.64 -5.60 12.89
N ILE A 19 0.99 -6.20 11.88
CA ILE A 19 -0.38 -5.83 11.48
C ILE A 19 -1.31 -5.87 12.70
N TYR A 20 -1.27 -6.98 13.46
CA TYR A 20 -2.07 -7.15 14.68
C TYR A 20 -1.74 -6.12 15.77
N GLN A 21 -0.45 -5.97 16.11
CA GLN A 21 -0.01 -5.12 17.22
C GLN A 21 -0.34 -3.65 17.01
N PHE A 22 -0.26 -3.17 15.77
CA PHE A 22 -0.56 -1.79 15.42
C PHE A 22 -2.00 -1.60 14.92
N ASN A 23 -2.85 -2.61 15.05
CA ASN A 23 -4.26 -2.58 14.63
C ASN A 23 -4.43 -2.15 13.15
N VAL A 24 -3.45 -2.47 12.28
CA VAL A 24 -3.41 -2.01 10.89
C VAL A 24 -4.64 -2.53 10.15
N ARG A 25 -5.40 -1.61 9.54
CA ARG A 25 -6.61 -1.93 8.76
C ARG A 25 -6.40 -1.96 7.26
N ILE A 26 -5.34 -1.32 6.78
CA ILE A 26 -5.05 -1.20 5.35
C ILE A 26 -3.60 -1.59 5.08
N ILE A 27 -3.44 -2.56 4.18
CA ILE A 27 -2.16 -2.96 3.61
C ILE A 27 -2.17 -2.57 2.14
N VAL A 28 -1.20 -1.77 1.72
CA VAL A 28 -0.96 -1.42 0.32
C VAL A 28 0.27 -2.16 -0.19
N MET A 29 0.07 -3.03 -1.18
CA MET A 29 1.13 -3.74 -1.89
C MET A 29 1.26 -3.14 -3.29
N VAL A 30 2.41 -2.54 -3.60
CA VAL A 30 2.69 -1.91 -4.91
C VAL A 30 3.81 -2.62 -5.66
N LYS A 31 3.60 -3.91 -5.92
CA LYS A 31 4.46 -4.76 -6.74
C LYS A 31 3.68 -5.96 -7.29
N PRO A 32 4.08 -6.55 -8.43
CA PRO A 32 3.57 -7.85 -8.85
C PRO A 32 3.84 -8.93 -7.79
N VAL A 33 2.98 -9.97 -7.73
CA VAL A 33 3.22 -11.15 -6.88
C VAL A 33 4.58 -11.77 -7.18
N LYS A 34 4.92 -11.87 -8.46
CA LYS A 34 6.15 -12.50 -8.96
C LYS A 34 6.87 -11.53 -9.89
N GLU A 35 8.14 -11.28 -9.61
CA GLU A 35 9.04 -10.54 -10.48
C GLU A 35 10.11 -11.48 -11.05
N PRO A 36 10.68 -11.17 -12.23
CA PRO A 36 11.76 -11.97 -12.81
C PRO A 36 12.92 -12.15 -11.81
N GLY A 37 13.37 -13.39 -11.63
CA GLY A 37 14.47 -13.70 -10.71
C GLY A 37 14.13 -13.71 -9.22
N GLN A 38 12.86 -13.50 -8.83
CA GLN A 38 12.42 -13.55 -7.43
C GLN A 38 11.35 -14.62 -7.19
N PRO A 39 11.30 -15.23 -5.99
CA PRO A 39 10.18 -16.08 -5.60
C PRO A 39 8.88 -15.27 -5.52
N PRO A 40 7.72 -15.89 -5.80
CA PRO A 40 6.44 -15.23 -5.62
C PRO A 40 6.20 -14.89 -4.15
N VAL A 41 5.63 -13.72 -3.90
CA VAL A 41 5.24 -13.26 -2.56
C VAL A 41 3.77 -13.56 -2.34
N GLN A 42 3.48 -14.51 -1.44
CA GLN A 42 2.10 -14.90 -1.10
C GLN A 42 1.97 -15.08 0.41
N TYR A 43 1.67 -13.98 1.11
CA TYR A 43 1.52 -13.97 2.58
C TYR A 43 0.06 -13.88 3.04
N TRP A 44 -0.88 -13.84 2.11
CA TRP A 44 -2.32 -13.75 2.37
C TRP A 44 -3.04 -14.90 1.65
N PRO A 45 -4.27 -15.24 2.06
CA PRO A 45 -5.09 -16.22 1.36
C PRO A 45 -5.64 -15.67 0.03
N LEU A 46 -5.68 -16.51 -1.01
CA LEU A 46 -6.12 -16.09 -2.35
C LEU A 46 -7.62 -16.20 -2.59
N ASN A 47 -8.32 -17.06 -1.86
CA ASN A 47 -9.75 -17.34 -2.00
C ASN A 47 -10.28 -18.04 -0.74
N ALA A 48 -11.59 -18.28 -0.67
CA ALA A 48 -12.25 -18.87 0.50
C ALA A 48 -11.79 -20.29 0.87
N GLN A 49 -11.12 -21.02 -0.03
CA GLN A 49 -10.56 -22.35 0.25
C GLN A 49 -9.10 -22.28 0.73
N ASP A 50 -8.50 -21.09 0.72
CA ASP A 50 -7.16 -20.82 1.23
C ASP A 50 -7.28 -20.16 2.60
N GLU A 51 -6.75 -20.81 3.63
CA GLU A 51 -6.54 -20.20 4.95
C GLU A 51 -5.04 -20.22 5.26
N ARG A 52 -4.54 -19.12 5.81
CA ARG A 52 -3.12 -18.98 6.13
C ARG A 52 -2.94 -18.80 7.63
N THR A 53 -1.99 -19.54 8.20
CA THR A 53 -1.60 -19.38 9.61
C THR A 53 -0.11 -19.09 9.69
N TYR A 54 0.25 -17.99 10.35
CA TYR A 54 1.64 -17.60 10.60
C TYR A 54 1.86 -17.39 12.09
N GLY A 55 2.34 -18.44 12.78
CA GLY A 55 2.47 -18.41 14.24
C GLY A 55 1.09 -18.36 14.91
N LEU A 56 0.82 -17.31 15.68
CA LEU A 56 -0.45 -17.11 16.40
C LEU A 56 -1.52 -16.38 15.57
N TYR A 57 -1.24 -16.07 14.32
CA TYR A 57 -2.07 -15.23 13.46
C TYR A 57 -2.71 -16.06 12.38
N HIS A 58 -4.03 -16.06 12.34
CA HIS A 58 -4.83 -16.77 11.38
C HIS A 58 -5.53 -15.78 10.46
N ILE A 59 -5.35 -15.95 9.14
CA ILE A 59 -5.83 -15.03 8.12
C ILE A 59 -6.79 -15.80 7.20
N LYS A 60 -8.00 -15.28 7.07
CA LYS A 60 -9.02 -15.81 6.15
C LYS A 60 -9.34 -14.82 5.06
N PHE A 61 -9.60 -15.35 3.87
CA PHE A 61 -10.21 -14.59 2.79
C PHE A 61 -11.68 -14.37 3.12
N VAL A 62 -12.16 -13.13 2.97
CA VAL A 62 -13.59 -12.80 3.10
C VAL A 62 -14.19 -12.62 1.70
N GLN A 63 -13.75 -11.59 0.98
CA GLN A 63 -14.25 -11.27 -0.36
C GLN A 63 -13.31 -10.34 -1.13
N ILE A 64 -13.55 -10.20 -2.43
CA ILE A 64 -12.92 -9.16 -3.27
C ILE A 64 -13.93 -8.03 -3.43
N HIS A 65 -13.56 -6.81 -3.03
CA HIS A 65 -14.39 -5.60 -3.20
C HIS A 65 -14.25 -4.99 -4.58
N THR A 66 -13.03 -5.02 -5.12
CA THR A 66 -12.73 -4.45 -6.43
C THR A 66 -11.62 -5.24 -7.08
N GLU A 67 -11.78 -5.50 -8.37
CA GLU A 67 -10.77 -6.13 -9.19
C GLU A 67 -10.87 -5.61 -10.62
N ASN A 68 -9.71 -5.23 -11.17
CA ASN A 68 -9.53 -4.94 -12.58
C ASN A 68 -8.11 -5.37 -12.99
N GLU A 69 -7.71 -5.03 -14.21
CA GLU A 69 -6.40 -5.41 -14.72
C GLU A 69 -5.20 -4.76 -13.97
N TYR A 70 -5.41 -3.66 -13.26
CA TYR A 70 -4.37 -2.87 -12.60
C TYR A 70 -4.27 -3.14 -11.10
N PHE A 71 -5.40 -3.36 -10.42
CA PHE A 71 -5.42 -3.54 -8.98
C PHE A 71 -6.56 -4.42 -8.49
N ARG A 72 -6.38 -4.94 -7.27
CA ARG A 72 -7.37 -5.71 -6.53
C ARG A 72 -7.44 -5.21 -5.08
N VAL A 73 -8.64 -5.13 -4.51
CA VAL A 73 -8.83 -4.94 -3.08
C VAL A 73 -9.55 -6.16 -2.50
N THR A 74 -8.89 -6.81 -1.55
CA THR A 74 -9.38 -8.01 -0.87
C THR A 74 -9.62 -7.71 0.60
N GLU A 75 -10.81 -8.08 1.07
CA GLU A 75 -11.11 -8.10 2.50
C GLU A 75 -10.61 -9.40 3.12
N LEU A 76 -9.83 -9.25 4.19
CA LEU A 76 -9.27 -10.33 4.96
C LEU A 76 -9.77 -10.22 6.40
N GLU A 77 -9.97 -11.38 7.03
CA GLU A 77 -10.18 -11.48 8.46
C GLU A 77 -8.87 -11.90 9.12
N LEU A 78 -8.41 -11.15 10.12
CA LEU A 78 -7.24 -11.50 10.94
C LEU A 78 -7.68 -11.81 12.37
N THR A 79 -7.30 -13.00 12.85
CA THR A 79 -7.60 -13.50 14.18
C THR A 79 -6.33 -13.94 14.88
N LYS A 80 -6.19 -13.60 16.16
CA LYS A 80 -5.09 -14.09 17.01
C LYS A 80 -5.57 -15.29 17.82
N THR A 81 -4.83 -16.39 17.86
CA THR A 81 -5.23 -17.64 18.55
C THR A 81 -5.56 -17.43 20.03
N SER A 82 -4.88 -16.49 20.71
CA SER A 82 -5.15 -16.15 22.12
C SER A 82 -6.44 -15.35 22.33
N ASN A 83 -7.05 -14.82 21.28
CA ASN A 83 -8.28 -14.06 21.32
C ASN A 83 -9.16 -14.36 20.08
N PRO A 84 -9.67 -15.60 19.97
CA PRO A 84 -10.32 -16.08 18.75
C PRO A 84 -11.68 -15.42 18.49
N ASN A 85 -12.30 -14.82 19.50
CA ASN A 85 -13.63 -14.21 19.42
C ASN A 85 -13.61 -12.73 19.04
N VAL A 86 -12.42 -12.17 18.78
CA VAL A 86 -12.24 -10.77 18.37
C VAL A 86 -11.45 -10.74 17.05
N PRO A 87 -12.02 -11.28 15.96
CA PRO A 87 -11.46 -11.11 14.62
C PRO A 87 -11.53 -9.63 14.23
N TYR A 88 -10.63 -9.20 13.34
CA TYR A 88 -10.74 -7.86 12.79
C TYR A 88 -10.38 -7.79 11.31
N THR A 89 -11.10 -6.92 10.59
CA THR A 89 -10.99 -6.73 9.16
C THR A 89 -9.71 -6.01 8.76
N VAL A 90 -9.03 -6.55 7.75
CA VAL A 90 -7.88 -5.95 7.06
C VAL A 90 -8.18 -5.88 5.57
N TYR A 91 -8.03 -4.70 4.97
CA TYR A 91 -8.13 -4.51 3.53
C TYR A 91 -6.74 -4.59 2.90
N HIS A 92 -6.56 -5.59 2.04
CA HIS A 92 -5.35 -5.77 1.25
C HIS A 92 -5.57 -5.15 -0.13
N CYS A 93 -4.96 -4.00 -0.35
CA CYS A 93 -5.01 -3.23 -1.59
C CYS A 93 -3.74 -3.51 -2.40
N HIS A 94 -3.90 -4.19 -3.52
CA HIS A 94 -2.78 -4.69 -4.32
C HIS A 94 -2.78 -4.07 -5.71
N TYR A 95 -1.77 -3.26 -6.00
CA TYR A 95 -1.46 -2.78 -7.34
C TYR A 95 -0.57 -3.78 -8.09
N LEU A 96 -1.08 -4.28 -9.22
CA LEU A 96 -0.57 -5.47 -9.92
C LEU A 96 0.51 -5.12 -10.96
N LYS A 97 0.46 -3.93 -11.54
CA LYS A 97 1.26 -3.54 -12.72
C LYS A 97 2.31 -2.46 -12.43
N TRP A 98 3.12 -2.64 -11.38
CA TRP A 98 4.26 -1.74 -11.10
C TRP A 98 5.57 -2.52 -11.00
N ARG A 99 6.30 -2.65 -12.11
CA ARG A 99 7.58 -3.36 -12.19
C ARG A 99 8.67 -2.65 -11.40
N ASP A 100 9.67 -3.41 -10.93
CA ASP A 100 10.82 -2.84 -10.23
C ASP A 100 11.64 -1.90 -11.13
N CYS A 101 12.24 -0.88 -10.52
CA CYS A 101 13.04 0.15 -11.20
C CYS A 101 12.30 0.93 -12.30
N ASP A 102 10.97 0.92 -12.30
CA ASP A 102 10.12 1.61 -13.28
C ASP A 102 9.00 2.41 -12.58
N VAL A 103 8.11 2.99 -13.38
CA VAL A 103 6.86 3.65 -12.99
C VAL A 103 5.67 2.97 -13.64
N PRO A 104 4.44 3.10 -13.13
CA PRO A 104 3.26 2.57 -13.81
C PRO A 104 3.05 3.23 -15.18
N ASP A 105 2.75 2.43 -16.20
CA ASP A 105 2.55 2.91 -17.58
C ASP A 105 1.32 3.82 -17.72
N ASP A 106 0.28 3.57 -16.90
CA ASP A 106 -0.98 4.31 -16.92
C ASP A 106 -1.14 5.11 -15.60
N ILE A 107 -1.13 6.43 -15.70
CA ILE A 107 -1.31 7.35 -14.56
C ILE A 107 -2.73 7.24 -13.99
N ASP A 108 -3.75 7.10 -14.85
CA ASP A 108 -5.14 7.04 -14.40
C ASP A 108 -5.37 5.80 -13.54
N SER A 109 -4.76 4.67 -13.90
CA SER A 109 -4.85 3.46 -13.09
C SER A 109 -4.27 3.65 -11.67
N MET A 110 -3.20 4.41 -11.50
CA MET A 110 -2.62 4.72 -10.18
C MET A 110 -3.48 5.72 -9.40
N ILE A 111 -4.02 6.74 -10.06
CA ILE A 111 -4.99 7.67 -9.45
C ILE A 111 -6.22 6.91 -8.96
N ASN A 112 -6.80 6.06 -9.80
CA ASN A 112 -7.94 5.21 -9.47
C ASN A 112 -7.64 4.28 -8.30
N PHE A 113 -6.42 3.71 -8.24
CA PHE A 113 -6.00 2.89 -7.12
C PHE A 113 -5.88 3.69 -5.81
N ILE A 114 -5.30 4.89 -5.83
CA ILE A 114 -5.21 5.77 -4.66
C ILE A 114 -6.62 6.14 -4.17
N ASN A 115 -7.50 6.56 -5.08
CA ASN A 115 -8.89 6.89 -4.77
C ASN A 115 -9.64 5.70 -4.19
N GLU A 116 -9.42 4.50 -4.73
CA GLU A 116 -10.03 3.27 -4.21
C GLU A 116 -9.56 2.99 -2.78
N VAL A 117 -8.25 3.05 -2.51
CA VAL A 117 -7.67 2.83 -1.17
C VAL A 117 -8.23 3.81 -0.14
N GLN A 118 -8.50 5.06 -0.54
CA GLN A 118 -9.04 6.10 0.36
C GLN A 118 -10.49 5.86 0.78
N LYS A 119 -11.24 4.97 0.11
CA LYS A 119 -12.63 4.61 0.50
C LYS A 119 -12.69 3.77 1.77
N TYR A 120 -11.61 3.08 2.13
CA TYR A 120 -11.56 2.17 3.27
C TYR A 120 -11.21 2.91 4.56
N PRO A 121 -11.64 2.41 5.74
CA PRO A 121 -11.46 3.09 7.03
C PRO A 121 -10.00 3.49 7.30
N ASN A 122 -9.72 4.78 7.13
CA ASN A 122 -8.41 5.37 7.33
C ASN A 122 -8.43 6.23 8.59
N ASP A 123 -8.43 5.56 9.75
CA ASP A 123 -8.30 6.24 11.03
C ASP A 123 -6.88 6.79 11.18
N SER A 124 -6.74 8.11 11.32
CA SER A 124 -5.45 8.77 11.51
C SER A 124 -4.67 8.29 12.73
N SER A 125 -5.34 7.66 13.71
CA SER A 125 -4.73 7.05 14.90
C SER A 125 -4.10 5.67 14.62
N VAL A 126 -4.41 5.06 13.47
CA VAL A 126 -3.93 3.74 13.06
C VAL A 126 -3.04 3.88 11.81
N PRO A 127 -1.84 3.27 11.78
CA PRO A 127 -0.99 3.35 10.61
C PRO A 127 -1.53 2.48 9.46
N LYS A 128 -1.43 3.01 8.23
CA LYS A 128 -1.44 2.23 6.99
C LYS A 128 -0.07 1.63 6.74
N VAL A 129 -0.04 0.37 6.31
CA VAL A 129 1.19 -0.32 5.88
C VAL A 129 1.30 -0.25 4.37
N ILE A 130 2.43 0.21 3.85
CA ILE A 130 2.71 0.32 2.41
C ILE A 130 4.03 -0.39 2.13
N HIS A 131 4.04 -1.36 1.22
CA HIS A 131 5.25 -2.11 0.89
C HIS A 131 5.40 -2.46 -0.60
N CYS A 132 6.63 -2.80 -0.99
CA CYS A 132 7.00 -3.32 -2.30
C CYS A 132 8.02 -4.48 -2.11
N ASN A 133 9.22 -4.37 -2.69
CA ASN A 133 10.37 -5.25 -2.39
C ASN A 133 11.15 -4.73 -1.18
N SER A 134 11.77 -3.56 -1.34
CA SER A 134 12.61 -2.92 -0.32
C SER A 134 11.83 -2.01 0.63
N GLY A 135 10.59 -1.67 0.29
CA GLY A 135 9.77 -0.71 1.03
C GLY A 135 10.34 0.72 0.96
N VAL A 136 10.99 1.08 -0.16
CA VAL A 136 11.66 2.39 -0.32
C VAL A 136 11.28 3.07 -1.64
N GLY A 137 11.58 2.47 -2.80
CA GLY A 137 11.32 3.07 -4.12
C GLY A 137 9.81 3.23 -4.43
N ARG A 138 9.17 2.15 -4.90
CA ARG A 138 7.73 2.13 -5.24
C ARG A 138 6.84 2.54 -4.07
N ALA A 139 7.07 1.93 -2.90
CA ALA A 139 6.32 2.24 -1.67
C ALA A 139 6.45 3.71 -1.25
N GLY A 140 7.65 4.29 -1.30
CA GLY A 140 7.87 5.69 -0.97
C GLY A 140 7.23 6.63 -1.99
N THR A 141 7.25 6.25 -3.27
CA THR A 141 6.61 7.01 -4.36
C THR A 141 5.10 7.01 -4.20
N TYR A 142 4.48 5.85 -3.96
CA TYR A 142 3.05 5.74 -3.65
C TYR A 142 2.68 6.60 -2.43
N ALA A 143 3.42 6.47 -1.33
CA ALA A 143 3.14 7.21 -0.11
C ALA A 143 3.24 8.74 -0.31
N LEU A 144 4.20 9.19 -1.13
CA LEU A 144 4.37 10.61 -1.46
C LEU A 144 3.19 11.13 -2.28
N MET A 145 2.77 10.39 -3.31
CA MET A 145 1.63 10.73 -4.16
C MET A 145 0.32 10.78 -3.36
N GLU A 146 0.04 9.72 -2.59
CA GLU A 146 -1.13 9.66 -1.71
C GLU A 146 -1.16 10.82 -0.72
N TYR A 147 -0.02 11.13 -0.08
CA TYR A 147 0.07 12.23 0.86
C TYR A 147 -0.20 13.58 0.18
N CYS A 148 0.39 13.83 -0.99
CA CYS A 148 0.18 15.08 -1.70
C CYS A 148 -1.26 15.25 -2.20
N ILE A 149 -1.91 14.17 -2.66
CA ILE A 149 -3.34 14.17 -2.99
C ILE A 149 -4.16 14.50 -1.75
N LYS A 150 -3.89 13.85 -0.61
CA LYS A 150 -4.58 14.13 0.66
C LYS A 150 -4.47 15.61 1.07
N ILE A 151 -3.27 16.19 0.97
CA ILE A 151 -3.05 17.61 1.25
C ILE A 151 -3.88 18.49 0.31
N TYR A 152 -3.91 18.16 -0.98
CA TYR A 152 -4.70 18.90 -1.95
C TYR A 152 -6.20 18.82 -1.66
N ASP A 153 -6.70 17.63 -1.32
CA ASP A 153 -8.12 17.40 -1.06
C ASP A 153 -8.60 18.01 0.26
N GLU A 154 -7.82 17.88 1.33
CA GLU A 154 -8.22 18.32 2.68
C GLU A 154 -7.85 19.78 2.95
N GLU A 155 -6.64 20.21 2.56
CA GLU A 155 -6.13 21.54 2.85
C GLU A 155 -6.31 22.53 1.68
N LYS A 156 -6.81 22.08 0.53
CA LYS A 156 -7.06 22.89 -0.67
C LYS A 156 -5.83 23.70 -1.11
N ARG A 157 -4.65 23.10 -1.00
CA ARG A 157 -3.38 23.72 -1.40
C ARG A 157 -2.46 22.76 -2.16
N LEU A 158 -1.52 23.32 -2.89
CA LEU A 158 -0.49 22.55 -3.57
C LEU A 158 0.50 21.94 -2.56
N CYS A 159 0.86 20.69 -2.82
CA CYS A 159 1.90 19.98 -2.09
C CYS A 159 3.28 20.41 -2.61
N ASP A 160 4.18 20.82 -1.72
CA ASP A 160 5.59 20.96 -2.04
C ASP A 160 6.22 19.56 -2.03
N ILE A 161 6.30 18.93 -3.21
CA ILE A 161 6.78 17.55 -3.37
C ILE A 161 8.22 17.41 -2.90
N GLU A 162 9.10 18.39 -3.18
CA GLU A 162 10.51 18.33 -2.80
C GLU A 162 10.67 18.38 -1.27
N LYS A 163 10.04 19.35 -0.61
CA LYS A 163 10.07 19.46 0.86
C LYS A 163 9.44 18.25 1.52
N THR A 164 8.32 17.76 0.98
CA THR A 164 7.65 16.56 1.49
C THR A 164 8.55 15.33 1.37
N LEU A 165 9.22 15.15 0.23
CA LEU A 165 10.16 14.05 0.03
C LEU A 165 11.35 14.13 0.98
N LYS A 166 11.91 15.33 1.25
CA LYS A 166 12.97 15.51 2.26
C LYS A 166 12.51 15.03 3.64
N ASN A 167 11.29 15.37 4.05
CA ASN A 167 10.72 14.89 5.31
C ASN A 167 10.51 13.37 5.32
N PHE A 168 10.04 12.79 4.21
CA PHE A 168 9.91 11.34 4.08
C PHE A 168 11.26 10.64 4.24
N ARG A 169 12.32 11.19 3.63
CA ARG A 169 13.68 10.65 3.72
C ARG A 169 14.30 10.73 5.13
N GLN A 170 13.81 11.63 5.99
CA GLN A 170 14.19 11.66 7.41
C GLN A 170 13.57 10.50 8.21
N GLN A 171 12.35 10.08 7.85
CA GLN A 171 11.66 8.95 8.49
C GLN A 171 12.07 7.60 7.87
N ARG A 172 12.35 7.62 6.57
CA ARG A 172 12.65 6.45 5.76
C ARG A 172 13.71 6.78 4.73
N MET A 173 14.96 6.48 5.07
CA MET A 173 16.10 6.78 4.21
C MET A 173 15.88 6.24 2.79
N SER A 174 16.28 7.05 1.80
CA SER A 174 16.23 6.72 0.37
C SER A 174 14.84 6.59 -0.25
N SER A 175 13.75 6.95 0.44
CA SER A 175 12.40 6.99 -0.18
C SER A 175 12.42 7.69 -1.53
N VAL A 176 11.71 7.12 -2.52
CA VAL A 176 11.78 7.49 -3.95
C VAL A 176 13.21 7.36 -4.47
N GLN A 177 13.53 6.20 -5.06
CA GLN A 177 14.92 5.83 -5.37
C GLN A 177 15.37 6.29 -6.76
N MET A 178 14.43 6.34 -7.71
CA MET A 178 14.71 6.62 -9.11
C MET A 178 14.24 8.04 -9.50
N PRO A 179 15.00 8.78 -10.33
CA PRO A 179 14.53 10.06 -10.88
C PRO A 179 13.17 9.96 -11.58
N GLU A 180 12.94 8.86 -12.29
CA GLU A 180 11.70 8.57 -13.02
C GLU A 180 10.50 8.51 -12.06
N GLN A 181 10.67 7.91 -10.88
CA GLN A 181 9.64 7.86 -9.83
C GLN A 181 9.32 9.24 -9.27
N TYR A 182 10.33 10.09 -9.11
CA TYR A 182 10.15 11.45 -8.66
C TYR A 182 9.38 12.28 -9.69
N ILE A 183 9.78 12.18 -10.97
CA ILE A 183 9.11 12.84 -12.10
C ILE A 183 7.66 12.34 -12.24
N TYR A 184 7.43 11.04 -12.10
CA TYR A 184 6.11 10.44 -12.13
C TYR A 184 5.18 11.00 -11.06
N ALA A 185 5.67 11.22 -9.84
CA ALA A 185 4.87 11.84 -8.78
C ALA A 185 4.38 13.26 -9.15
N TYR A 186 5.19 14.05 -9.87
CA TYR A 186 4.75 15.35 -10.41
C TYR A 186 3.69 15.18 -11.49
N HIS A 187 3.88 14.27 -12.44
CA HIS A 187 2.93 14.04 -13.52
C HIS A 187 1.57 13.58 -12.99
N LEU A 188 1.58 12.62 -12.05
CA LEU A 188 0.37 12.13 -11.42
C LEU A 188 -0.36 13.22 -10.64
N LEU A 189 0.35 14.01 -9.82
CA LEU A 189 -0.28 15.08 -9.06
C LEU A 189 -0.85 16.16 -10.00
N ARG A 190 -0.14 16.52 -11.07
CA ARG A 190 -0.62 17.47 -12.08
C ARG A 190 -1.91 16.97 -12.74
N GLN A 191 -1.95 15.70 -13.15
CA GLN A 191 -3.13 15.09 -13.75
C GLN A 191 -4.30 15.10 -12.77
N TYR A 192 -4.08 14.62 -11.55
CA TYR A 192 -5.08 14.62 -10.48
C TYR A 192 -5.73 16.00 -10.26
N ILE A 193 -4.91 17.06 -10.20
CA ILE A 193 -5.37 18.44 -10.01
C ILE A 193 -6.19 18.94 -11.20
N ASN A 194 -5.77 18.63 -12.44
CA ASN A 194 -6.51 19.01 -13.63
C ASN A 194 -7.88 18.35 -13.69
N ASP A 195 -7.98 17.09 -13.26
CA ASP A 195 -9.22 16.33 -13.23
C ASP A 195 -10.13 16.75 -12.05
N ASN A 196 -9.55 17.32 -10.99
CA ASN A 196 -10.23 17.74 -9.77
C ASN A 196 -9.88 19.20 -9.40
N PRO A 197 -10.25 20.20 -10.20
CA PRO A 197 -9.88 21.59 -9.93
C PRO A 197 -10.52 22.08 -8.62
N CYS A 198 -9.71 22.67 -7.73
CA CYS A 198 -10.22 23.40 -6.58
C CYS A 198 -11.08 24.56 -7.08
N ARG A 199 -12.33 24.62 -6.63
CA ARG A 199 -13.24 25.75 -6.85
C ARG A 199 -12.92 26.90 -5.92
#